data_AF-A0A535IT58-F1
#
_entry.id   AF-A0A535IT58-F1
#
_cell.length_a   1.000
_cell.length_b   1.000
_cell.length_c   1.000
_cell.angle_alpha   90.00
_cell.angle_beta   90.00
_cell.angle_gamma   90.00
#
_symmetry.space_group_name_H-M   'P 1'
#
loop_
_entity.id
_entity.type
_entity.pdbx_description
1 polymer ?
#
loop_
_entity_poly.entity_id
_entity_poly.type
_entity_poly.pdbx_seq_one_letter_code
_entity_poly.pdbx_strand_id
1 'polypeptide(L)'
;ELLFLGRSTPPALEEQRTTYRRIIAAMAGRPVVFRTLDVGGDKPADYASEAREANPALGVRGIRLGLARPALLETQLRAILEASPVEVRVMLPMV
;
A
#
# COMPACT_ATOMS: atom_id res chain seq x y z
N GLU A 1 0.82 -5.66 -1.78
CA GLU A 1 0.17 -5.97 -0.47
C GLU A 1 1.07 -6.74 0.47
N LEU A 2 1.96 -7.64 0.01
CA LEU A 2 2.78 -8.51 0.88
C LEU A 2 3.55 -7.77 2.00
N LEU A 3 4.05 -6.56 1.73
CA LEU A 3 4.75 -5.74 2.73
C LEU A 3 3.87 -5.38 3.95
N PHE A 4 2.55 -5.38 3.78
CA PHE A 4 1.56 -4.92 4.75
C PHE A 4 0.88 -6.08 5.51
N LEU A 5 0.76 -7.27 4.90
CA LEU A 5 -0.01 -8.38 5.45
C LEU A 5 0.69 -9.08 6.61
N GLY A 6 -0.09 -9.62 7.56
CA GLY A 6 0.39 -10.41 8.69
C GLY A 6 1.01 -9.58 9.82
N ARG A 7 0.68 -8.29 9.92
CA ARG A 7 1.27 -7.35 10.87
C ARG A 7 0.19 -6.66 11.70
N SER A 8 0.52 -6.38 12.96
CA SER A 8 -0.33 -5.61 13.87
C SER A 8 -0.25 -4.09 13.63
N THR A 9 0.82 -3.62 13.01
CA THR A 9 1.05 -2.20 12.68
C THR A 9 1.50 -2.04 11.22
N PRO A 10 1.18 -0.92 10.56
CA PRO A 10 1.60 -0.68 9.19
C PRO A 10 3.13 -0.51 9.12
N PRO A 11 3.78 -0.95 8.02
CA PRO A 11 5.21 -0.74 7.81
C PRO A 11 5.52 0.77 7.80
N ALA A 12 6.60 1.16 8.48
CA ALA A 12 7.00 2.56 8.57
C ALA A 12 7.52 3.10 7.22
N LEU A 13 7.58 4.42 7.09
CA LEU A 13 8.08 5.11 5.88
C LEU A 13 9.42 4.54 5.39
N GLU A 14 10.40 4.38 6.30
CA GLU A 14 11.74 3.91 5.96
C GLU A 14 11.74 2.46 5.44
N GLU A 15 10.92 1.59 6.03
CA GLU A 15 10.80 0.18 5.64
C GLU A 15 10.18 0.07 4.24
N GLN A 16 9.13 0.86 3.97
CA GLN A 16 8.50 0.93 2.67
C GLN A 16 9.48 1.46 1.61
N ARG A 17 10.14 2.58 1.89
CA ARG A 17 11.12 3.21 1.01
C ARG A 17 12.27 2.27 0.66
N THR A 18 12.82 1.59 1.66
CA THR A 18 13.92 0.62 1.47
C THR A 18 13.47 -0.55 0.59
N THR A 19 12.28 -1.09 0.84
CA THR A 19 11.71 -2.16 0.02
C THR A 19 11.48 -1.71 -1.42
N TYR A 20 10.90 -0.54 -1.64
CA TYR A 20 10.63 -0.01 -2.97
C TYR A 20 11.90 0.28 -3.76
N ARG A 21 12.95 0.83 -3.11
CA ARG A 21 14.28 1.00 -3.73
C ARG A 21 14.85 -0.31 -4.25
N ARG A 22 14.75 -1.38 -3.45
CA ARG A 22 15.23 -2.72 -3.85
C ARG A 22 14.47 -3.25 -5.06
N ILE A 23 13.15 -3.07 -5.10
CA ILE A 23 12.32 -3.47 -6.25
C ILE A 23 12.73 -2.69 -7.50
N ILE A 24 12.85 -1.36 -7.41
CA ILE A 24 13.22 -0.51 -8.54
C ILE A 24 14.62 -0.88 -9.08
N ALA A 25 15.60 -1.07 -8.20
CA ALA A 25 16.95 -1.48 -8.58
C ALA A 25 16.95 -2.85 -9.28
N ALA A 26 16.19 -3.82 -8.77
CA ALA A 26 16.09 -5.16 -9.36
C ALA A 26 15.45 -5.16 -10.76
N MET A 27 14.66 -4.14 -11.09
CA MET A 27 14.01 -4.02 -12.41
C MET A 27 14.93 -3.48 -13.50
N ALA A 28 16.15 -3.05 -13.17
CA ALA A 28 17.21 -2.66 -14.13
C ALA A 28 16.74 -1.71 -15.24
N GLY A 29 16.00 -0.66 -14.87
CA GLY A 29 15.48 0.36 -15.79
C GLY A 29 14.16 0.01 -16.49
N ARG A 30 13.59 -1.18 -16.25
CA ARG A 30 12.24 -1.51 -16.74
C ARG A 30 11.16 -0.75 -15.96
N PRO A 31 10.04 -0.38 -16.58
CA PRO A 31 8.97 0.34 -15.91
C PRO A 31 8.40 -0.43 -14.71
N VAL A 32 8.22 0.29 -13.60
CA VAL A 32 7.60 -0.26 -12.37
C VAL A 32 6.25 0.42 -12.14
N VAL A 33 5.23 -0.39 -11.88
CA VAL A 33 3.89 0.08 -11.49
C VAL A 33 3.61 -0.39 -10.07
N PHE A 34 3.51 0.55 -9.15
CA PHE A 34 3.09 0.27 -7.78
C PHE A 34 1.57 0.38 -7.66
N ARG A 35 0.90 -0.71 -7.29
CA ARG A 35 -0.47 -0.64 -6.78
C ARG A 35 -0.43 -0.21 -5.32
N THR A 36 -1.20 0.83 -4.96
CA THR A 36 -1.36 1.20 -3.55
C THR A 36 -2.07 0.07 -2.79
N LEU A 37 -2.08 0.14 -1.46
CA LEU A 37 -2.60 -0.94 -0.63
C LEU A 37 -4.05 -1.31 -0.97
N ASP A 38 -4.25 -2.54 -1.45
CA ASP A 38 -5.57 -3.15 -1.64
C ASP A 38 -5.84 -4.21 -0.57
N VAL A 39 -6.30 -3.74 0.58
CA VAL A 39 -6.69 -4.57 1.73
C VAL A 39 -8.10 -4.16 2.16
N GLY A 40 -8.88 -5.11 2.66
CA GLY A 40 -10.18 -4.92 3.29
C GLY A 40 -10.30 -5.78 4.55
N GLY A 41 -11.50 -5.81 5.16
CA GLY A 41 -11.74 -6.52 6.43
C GLY A 41 -11.56 -8.05 6.39
N ASP A 42 -11.32 -8.63 5.22
CA ASP A 42 -11.07 -10.07 4.99
C ASP A 42 -9.60 -10.49 5.15
N LYS A 43 -8.66 -9.53 5.18
CA LYS A 43 -7.22 -9.82 5.17
C LYS A 43 -6.56 -9.59 6.54
N PRO A 44 -5.48 -10.32 6.87
CA PRO A 44 -4.80 -10.24 8.16
C PRO A 44 -3.95 -8.97 8.28
N ALA A 45 -4.61 -7.82 8.46
CA ALA A 45 -3.96 -6.53 8.72
C ALA A 45 -4.78 -5.80 9.79
N ASP A 46 -4.42 -6.02 11.06
CA ASP A 46 -5.23 -5.56 12.21
C ASP A 46 -5.41 -4.04 12.23
N TYR A 47 -4.40 -3.31 11.76
CA TYR A 47 -4.41 -1.86 11.61
C TYR A 47 -5.17 -1.34 10.39
N ALA A 48 -5.72 -2.20 9.56
CA ALA A 48 -6.48 -1.85 8.36
C ALA A 48 -7.97 -2.21 8.49
N SER A 49 -8.34 -3.02 9.48
CA SER A 49 -9.71 -3.47 9.67
C SER A 49 -10.52 -2.47 10.48
N GLU A 50 -11.75 -2.24 10.04
CA GLU A 50 -12.84 -1.76 10.88
C GLU A 50 -13.74 -2.95 11.24
N ALA A 51 -14.71 -2.77 12.14
CA ALA A 51 -15.56 -3.87 12.62
C ALA A 51 -16.06 -4.76 11.46
N ARG A 52 -16.21 -6.08 11.73
CA ARG A 52 -16.60 -7.09 10.73
C ARG A 52 -17.74 -6.58 9.84
N GLU A 53 -17.42 -6.33 8.57
CA GLU A 53 -18.39 -5.90 7.57
C GLU A 53 -19.22 -7.09 7.08
N ALA A 54 -20.51 -6.85 6.79
CA ALA A 54 -21.39 -7.89 6.25
C ALA A 54 -20.93 -8.41 4.87
N ASN A 55 -20.33 -7.53 4.06
CA ASN A 55 -19.74 -7.89 2.77
C ASN A 55 -18.40 -7.14 2.56
N PRO A 56 -17.25 -7.79 2.84
CA PRO A 56 -15.93 -7.18 2.65
C PRO A 56 -15.60 -6.78 1.21
N ALA A 57 -16.23 -7.39 0.20
CA ALA A 57 -15.99 -7.02 -1.20
C ALA A 57 -16.60 -5.65 -1.55
N LEU A 58 -17.69 -5.28 -0.87
CA LEU A 58 -18.38 -4.00 -1.05
C LEU A 58 -17.97 -2.96 0.01
N GLY A 59 -17.16 -3.35 0.99
CA GLY A 59 -16.80 -2.54 2.15
C GLY A 59 -15.67 -1.53 1.95
N VAL A 60 -15.07 -1.14 3.08
CA VAL A 60 -13.94 -0.20 3.18
C VAL A 60 -12.64 -0.93 2.82
N ARG A 61 -12.26 -0.85 1.54
CA ARG A 61 -11.06 -1.49 0.99
C ARG A 61 -10.39 -0.66 -0.09
N GLY A 62 -9.16 -1.01 -0.45
CA GLY A 62 -8.43 -0.34 -1.53
C GLY A 62 -8.31 1.16 -1.28
N ILE A 63 -8.60 1.98 -2.29
CA ILE A 63 -8.55 3.44 -2.15
C ILE A 63 -9.51 3.97 -1.07
N ARG A 64 -10.66 3.32 -0.83
CA ARG A 64 -11.63 3.75 0.19
C ARG A 64 -11.01 3.70 1.59
N LEU A 65 -10.25 2.64 1.87
CA LEU A 65 -9.48 2.55 3.11
C LEU A 65 -8.40 3.64 3.18
N GLY A 66 -7.67 3.87 2.08
CA GLY A 66 -6.65 4.92 2.02
C GLY A 66 -7.22 6.31 2.28
N LEU A 67 -8.44 6.59 1.80
CA LEU A 67 -9.17 7.84 2.05
C LEU A 67 -9.73 7.92 3.47
N ALA A 68 -10.20 6.81 4.03
CA ALA A 68 -10.63 6.72 5.43
C ALA A 68 -9.46 6.84 6.43
N ARG A 69 -8.25 6.41 6.04
CA ARG A 69 -7.02 6.48 6.83
C ARG A 69 -5.90 7.18 6.05
N PRO A 70 -5.98 8.52 5.86
CA PRO A 70 -5.05 9.26 5.00
C PRO A 70 -3.57 9.07 5.33
N ALA A 71 -3.22 8.93 6.62
CA ALA A 71 -1.83 8.71 7.04
C ALA A 71 -1.21 7.42 6.46
N LEU A 72 -2.02 6.37 6.25
CA LEU A 72 -1.58 5.11 5.65
C LEU A 72 -1.25 5.32 4.16
N LEU A 73 -2.15 6.00 3.45
CA LEU A 73 -1.97 6.32 2.03
C LEU A 73 -0.82 7.30 1.82
N GLU A 74 -0.72 8.34 2.63
CA GLU A 74 0.34 9.36 2.55
C GLU A 74 1.72 8.73 2.79
N THR A 75 1.86 7.90 3.83
CA THR A 75 3.12 7.20 4.11
C THR A 75 3.55 6.34 2.92
N GLN A 76 2.61 5.64 2.29
CA GLN A 76 2.90 4.80 1.14
C GLN A 76 3.28 5.61 -0.10
N LEU A 77 2.53 6.66 -0.42
CA LEU A 77 2.84 7.52 -1.56
C LEU A 77 4.18 8.22 -1.38
N ARG A 78 4.46 8.75 -0.18
CA ARG A 78 5.74 9.35 0.16
C ARG A 78 6.89 8.35 0.01
N ALA A 79 6.72 7.12 0.51
CA ALA A 79 7.71 6.07 0.35
C ALA A 79 8.01 5.74 -1.12
N ILE A 80 6.98 5.67 -1.98
CA ILE A 80 7.15 5.42 -3.42
C ILE A 80 7.91 6.56 -4.09
N LEU A 81 7.53 7.81 -3.79
CA LEU A 81 8.16 9.01 -4.35
C LEU A 81 9.62 9.15 -3.91
N GLU A 82 9.93 8.90 -2.64
CA GLU A 82 11.31 8.97 -2.11
C GLU A 82 12.19 7.77 -2.52
N ALA A 83 11.59 6.69 -2.99
CA ALA A 83 12.31 5.47 -3.36
C ALA A 83 12.93 5.54 -4.76
N SER A 84 12.40 6.37 -5.67
CA SER A 84 12.79 6.30 -7.08
C SER A 84 13.51 7.55 -7.57
N PRO A 85 14.75 7.44 -8.06
CA PRO A 85 15.37 8.48 -8.89
C PRO A 85 14.86 8.45 -10.35
N VAL A 86 14.06 7.45 -10.72
CA VAL A 86 13.51 7.24 -12.06
C VAL A 86 11.98 7.33 -12.05
N GLU A 87 11.38 7.49 -13.23
CA GLU A 87 9.91 7.48 -13.34
C GLU A 87 9.31 6.16 -12.84
N VAL A 88 8.29 6.27 -11.98
CA VAL A 88 7.46 5.16 -11.53
C VAL A 88 5.99 5.49 -11.73
N ARG A 89 5.16 4.47 -11.90
CA ARG A 89 3.72 4.62 -12.06
C ARG A 89 3.00 4.15 -10.81
N VAL A 90 1.93 4.85 -10.45
CA VAL A 90 1.07 4.50 -9.31
C VAL A 90 -0.32 4.14 -9.84
N MET A 91 -0.85 3.01 -9.38
CA MET A 91 -2.19 2.53 -9.70
C MET A 91 -3.04 2.50 -8.42
N LEU A 92 -4.18 3.17 -8.44
CA LEU A 92 -5.14 3.17 -7.34
C LEU A 92 -6.18 2.04 -7.54
N PRO A 93 -6.35 1.12 -6.59
CA PRO A 93 -7.37 0.08 -6.68
C PRO A 93 -8.74 0.60 -6.23
N MET A 94 -9.83 0.10 -6.84
CA MET A 94 -11.22 0.32 -6.40
C MET A 94 -11.71 1.79 -6.48
N VAL A 95 -11.32 2.50 -7.54
CA VAL A 95 -11.83 3.86 -7.88
C VAL A 95 -13.33 3.85 -8.11
#